data_AF-A0A349K610-F1
#
_entry.id   AF-A0A349K610-F1
#
_cell.length_a   1.000
_cell.length_b   1.000
_cell.length_c   1.000
_cell.angle_alpha   90.00
_cell.angle_beta   90.00
_cell.angle_gamma   90.00
#
_symmetry.space_group_name_H-M   'P 1'
#
loop_
_entity.id
_entity.type
_entity.pdbx_description
1 polymer ?
#
loop_
_entity_poly.entity_id
_entity_poly.type
_entity_poly.pdbx_seq_one_letter_code
_entity_poly.pdbx_strand_id
1 'polypeptide(L)' 'EDLRHMIELVKPKYFIPIHGETRHLVAHANIAEKSGLERENIFLIEDGDTVEFTDSKATLGNKVHSGTIYIDGSGPPKPQ' A
#
# COMPACT_ATOMS: atom_id res chain seq x y z
N GLU A 1 10.90 13.17 9.00
CA GLU A 1 11.95 12.27 9.56
C GLU A 1 11.35 11.03 10.20
N ASP A 2 10.17 11.12 10.83
CA ASP A 2 9.55 9.99 11.54
C ASP A 2 9.33 8.72 10.71
N LEU A 3 8.88 8.86 9.44
CA LEU A 3 8.67 7.70 8.56
C LEU A 3 9.94 6.89 8.32
N ARG A 4 11.06 7.58 8.13
CA ARG A 4 12.37 6.96 7.94
C ARG A 4 12.83 6.25 9.22
N HIS A 5 12.70 6.91 10.36
CA HIS A 5 13.04 6.30 11.65
C HIS A 5 12.23 5.02 11.90
N MET A 6 10.93 5.00 11.59
CA MET A 6 10.12 3.79 11.71
C MET A 6 10.66 2.63 10.87
N ILE A 7 11.06 2.90 9.63
CA ILE A 7 11.63 1.88 8.73
C ILE A 7 12.98 1.37 9.26
N GLU A 8 13.85 2.26 9.72
CA GLU A 8 15.16 1.91 10.28
C GLU A 8 15.07 1.11 11.59
N LEU A 9 14.03 1.37 12.41
CA LEU A 9 13.77 0.65 13.65
C LEU A 9 13.17 -0.74 13.40
N VAL A 10 12.17 -0.85 12.52
CA VAL A 10 11.46 -2.10 12.25
C VAL A 10 12.26 -3.04 11.35
N LYS A 11 13.08 -2.49 10.43
CA LYS A 11 13.83 -3.23 9.41
C LYS A 11 12.97 -4.24 8.64
N PRO A 12 11.89 -3.77 7.98
CA PRO A 12 10.95 -4.67 7.33
C PRO A 12 11.58 -5.37 6.12
N LYS A 13 11.25 -6.67 5.91
CA LYS A 13 11.61 -7.40 4.69
C LYS A 13 10.82 -6.90 3.47
N TYR A 14 9.57 -6.50 3.68
CA TYR A 14 8.66 -5.98 2.66
C TYR A 14 7.99 -4.72 3.16
N PHE A 15 7.73 -3.76 2.28
CA PHE A 15 7.13 -2.49 2.64
C PHE A 15 5.97 -2.14 1.73
N ILE A 16 4.84 -1.77 2.33
CA ILE A 16 3.62 -1.36 1.63
C ILE A 16 3.23 -0.01 2.20
N PRO A 17 3.49 1.12 1.50
CA PRO A 17 3.01 2.41 1.95
C PRO A 17 1.48 2.43 1.87
N ILE A 18 0.84 2.85 2.97
CA ILE A 18 -0.60 3.02 3.08
C ILE A 18 -0.95 4.46 3.46
N HIS A 19 -2.21 4.83 3.23
CA HIS A 19 -2.79 6.15 3.47
C HIS A 19 -2.17 7.32 2.68
N GLY A 20 -3.05 8.07 2.02
CA GLY A 20 -2.71 9.25 1.24
C GLY A 20 -2.89 9.04 -0.25
N GLU A 21 -2.83 10.13 -1.00
CA GLU A 21 -2.82 10.09 -2.46
C GLU A 21 -1.58 9.40 -3.02
N THR A 22 -1.64 9.00 -4.29
CA THR A 22 -0.55 8.31 -5.01
C THR A 22 0.80 8.99 -4.84
N ARG A 23 0.86 10.33 -4.90
CA ARG A 23 2.11 11.09 -4.68
C ARG A 23 2.73 10.86 -3.29
N HIS A 24 1.90 10.71 -2.26
CA HIS A 24 2.36 10.45 -0.89
C HIS A 24 2.89 9.03 -0.78
N LEU A 25 2.20 8.05 -1.38
CA LEU A 25 2.62 6.65 -1.38
C LEU A 25 3.96 6.48 -2.12
N VAL A 26 4.10 7.11 -3.29
CA VAL A 26 5.35 7.13 -4.06
C VAL A 26 6.49 7.79 -3.28
N ALA A 27 6.23 8.92 -2.63
CA ALA A 27 7.24 9.57 -1.80
C ALA A 27 7.68 8.67 -0.63
N HIS A 28 6.74 7.96 0.00
CA HIS A 28 7.02 7.05 1.10
C HIS A 28 7.80 5.81 0.65
N ALA A 29 7.45 5.23 -0.50
CA ALA A 29 8.22 4.17 -1.15
C ALA A 29 9.67 4.59 -1.41
N ASN A 30 9.89 5.81 -1.92
CA ASN A 30 11.23 6.35 -2.14
C ASN A 30 12.02 6.53 -0.83
N ILE A 31 11.36 6.84 0.29
CA ILE A 31 12.01 6.89 1.61
C ILE A 31 12.45 5.50 2.03
N ALA A 32 11.61 4.48 1.84
CA ALA A 32 11.96 3.09 2.15
C ALA A 32 13.13 2.58 1.30
N GLU A 33 13.13 2.87 -0.01
CA GLU A 33 14.23 2.53 -0.92
C GLU A 33 15.55 3.19 -0.46
N LYS A 34 15.53 4.48 -0.11
CA LYS A 34 16.69 5.21 0.43
C LYS A 34 17.15 4.69 1.81
N SER A 35 16.29 3.98 2.52
CA SER A 35 16.60 3.36 3.82
C SER A 35 17.18 1.95 3.67
N GLY A 36 17.40 1.48 2.44
CA GLY A 36 18.07 0.22 2.13
C GLY A 36 17.15 -0.94 1.78
N LEU A 37 15.85 -0.70 1.54
CA LEU A 37 14.97 -1.73 0.99
C LEU A 37 15.15 -1.82 -0.52
N GLU A 38 15.28 -3.05 -1.01
CA GLU A 38 15.25 -3.33 -2.45
C GLU A 38 13.89 -2.95 -3.04
N ARG A 39 13.90 -2.33 -4.22
CA ARG A 39 12.69 -1.86 -4.90
C ARG A 39 11.66 -2.97 -5.13
N GLU A 40 12.14 -4.20 -5.37
CA GLU A 40 11.33 -5.41 -5.55
C GLU A 40 10.53 -5.81 -4.29
N ASN A 41 10.95 -5.34 -3.11
CA ASN A 41 10.29 -5.59 -1.84
C ASN A 41 9.33 -4.47 -1.42
N ILE A 42 9.16 -3.44 -2.25
CA ILE A 42 8.28 -2.29 -1.99
C ILE A 42 7.06 -2.38 -2.90
N PHE A 43 5.87 -2.59 -2.32
CA PHE A 43 4.63 -2.76 -3.06
C PHE A 43 3.81 -1.46 -3.05
N LEU A 44 3.77 -0.76 -4.19
CA LEU A 44 2.78 0.29 -4.44
C LEU A 44 1.52 -0.39 -4.99
N ILE A 45 0.44 -0.33 -4.22
CA ILE A 45 -0.82 -1.02 -4.52
C ILE A 45 -1.98 -0.04 -4.51
N GLU A 46 -3.04 -0.36 -5.26
CA GLU A 46 -4.31 0.36 -5.27
C GLU A 46 -5.41 -0.43 -4.53
N ASP A 47 -6.52 0.22 -4.23
CA ASP A 47 -7.65 -0.43 -3.56
C ASP A 47 -8.18 -1.60 -4.41
N GLY A 48 -8.14 -2.80 -3.83
CA GLY A 48 -8.52 -4.04 -4.50
C GLY A 48 -7.35 -4.85 -5.03
N ASP A 49 -6.13 -4.32 -5.06
CA ASP A 49 -4.93 -5.15 -5.21
C ASP A 49 -4.70 -5.98 -3.96
N THR A 50 -4.09 -7.15 -4.13
CA THR A 50 -3.70 -8.02 -3.02
C THR A 50 -2.22 -8.32 -3.07
N VAL A 51 -1.63 -8.52 -1.89
CA VAL A 51 -0.27 -8.99 -1.73
C VAL A 51 -0.32 -10.31 -0.97
N GLU A 52 0.14 -11.36 -1.63
CA GLU A 52 0.18 -12.71 -1.08
C GLU A 52 1.56 -12.96 -0.48
N PHE A 53 1.59 -13.33 0.81
CA PHE A 53 2.80 -13.67 1.53
C PHE A 53 2.89 -15.19 1.70
N THR A 54 4.04 -15.73 1.32
CA THR A 54 4.44 -17.11 1.60
C THR A 54 5.70 -17.11 2.45
N ASP A 55 6.12 -18.27 2.97
CA ASP A 55 7.33 -18.39 3.78
C ASP A 55 8.60 -17.88 3.07
N SER A 56 8.62 -17.90 1.73
CA SER A 56 9.77 -17.51 0.93
C SER A 56 9.67 -16.10 0.34
N LYS A 57 8.48 -15.71 -0.14
CA LYS A 57 8.29 -14.51 -0.95
C LYS A 57 6.94 -13.81 -0.74
N ALA A 58 6.90 -12.53 -1.08
CA ALA A 58 5.68 -11.76 -1.26
C ALA A 58 5.48 -11.44 -2.75
N THR A 59 4.27 -11.56 -3.27
CA THR A 59 3.93 -11.27 -4.68
C THR A 59 2.55 -10.63 -4.80
N LEU A 60 2.32 -9.91 -5.90
CA LEU A 60 0.95 -9.46 -6.23
C LEU A 60 0.06 -10.68 -6.47
N GLY A 61 -1.09 -10.70 -5.81
CA GLY A 61 -2.09 -11.73 -5.92
C GLY A 61 -3.24 -11.34 -6.85
N ASN A 62 -4.37 -12.02 -6.69
CA ASN A 62 -5.58 -11.72 -7.46
C ASN A 62 -6.26 -10.44 -6.97
N LYS A 63 -6.74 -9.60 -7.89
CA LYS A 63 -7.56 -8.44 -7.53
C LYS A 63 -8.88 -8.88 -6.90
N VAL A 64 -9.31 -8.15 -5.88
CA VAL A 64 -10.63 -8.28 -5.25
C VAL A 64 -11.52 -7.12 -5.62
N HIS A 65 -12.84 -7.32 -5.56
CA HIS A 65 -13.78 -6.24 -5.82
C HIS A 65 -13.66 -5.17 -4.73
N SER A 66 -13.39 -3.95 -5.18
CA SER A 66 -13.25 -2.76 -4.35
C SER A 66 -13.82 -1.57 -5.13
N GLY A 67 -14.29 -0.55 -4.40
CA GLY A 67 -14.84 0.66 -4.99
C GLY A 67 -15.55 1.53 -3.95
N THR A 68 -15.87 2.75 -4.34
CA THR A 68 -16.59 3.68 -3.47
C THR A 68 -18.09 3.47 -3.63
N ILE A 69 -18.81 3.48 -2.53
CA ILE A 69 -20.27 3.54 -2.52
C ILE A 69 -20.69 4.93 -2.03
N TYR A 70 -21.47 5.63 -2.83
CA TYR A 70 -22.05 6.91 -2.46
C TYR A 70 -23.34 6.73 -1.68
N ILE A 71 -23.47 7.49 -0.59
CA ILE A 71 -24.67 7.55 0.24
C ILE A 71 -25.24 8.96 0.09
N ASP A 72 -26.42 9.05 -0.50
CA ASP A 72 -27.22 10.28 -0.57
C ASP A 72 -28.52 10.05 0.22
N GLY A 73 -28.89 11.01 1.08
CA GLY A 73 -29.89 10.84 2.14
C GLY A 73 -31.30 10.48 1.68
N SER A 74 -31.56 10.46 0.37
CA SER A 74 -32.87 10.17 -0.23
C SER A 74 -32.96 8.83 -0.98
N GLY A 75 -31.97 7.94 -0.92
CA GLY A 75 -32.04 6.68 -1.67
C GLY A 75 -31.04 5.60 -1.24
N PRO A 76 -31.18 4.39 -1.80
CA PRO A 76 -30.25 3.31 -1.55
C PRO A 76 -28.84 3.68 -2.06
N PRO A 77 -27.78 3.14 -1.45
CA PRO A 77 -26.41 3.45 -1.83
C PRO A 77 -26.15 3.10 -3.29
N LYS A 78 -25.40 3.94 -3.99
CA LYS A 78 -25.06 3.74 -5.41
C LYS A 78 -23.56 3.51 -5.55
N PRO A 79 -23.13 2.51 -6.34
CA PRO A 79 -21.73 2.40 -6.70
C PRO A 79 -21.30 3.67 -7.45
N GLN A 80 -20.06 4.09 -7.19
CA GLN A 80 -19.38 5.12 -7.98
C GLN A 80 -19.19 4.69 -9.43
#